data_AF-A0A9Q1ERY8-F1
#
_entry.id   AF-A0A9Q1ERY8-F1
#
_cell.length_a   1.000
_cell.length_b   1.000
_cell.length_c   1.000
_cell.angle_alpha   90.00
_cell.angle_beta   90.00
_cell.angle_gamma   90.00
#
_symmetry.space_group_name_H-M   'P 1'
#
loop_
_entity.id
_entity.type
_entity.pdbx_description
1 polymer ?
#
loop_
_entity_poly.entity_id
_entity_poly.type
_entity_poly.pdbx_seq_one_letter_code
_entity_poly.pdbx_strand_id
1 'polypeptide(L)'
;MDSSAVVFVLCVTLVCAVCSAESSRENSSEDFGVKSYTCTEKLVEAVEDLLEKLDGRLPQADKRSSIPRCNVGDPCAVRLGSRIGTLCDCTRGSNCNSFLLKCI
;
A
#
# COMPACT_ATOMS: atom_id res chain seq x y z
N MET A 1 -4.37 8.57 -7.32
CA MET A 1 -3.82 7.50 -8.16
C MET A 1 -2.52 7.07 -7.53
N ASP A 2 -2.58 6.01 -6.75
CA ASP A 2 -1.48 5.53 -5.92
C ASP A 2 -0.34 5.04 -6.80
N SER A 3 0.83 5.69 -6.71
CA SER A 3 1.99 5.39 -7.56
C SER A 3 2.40 3.91 -7.53
N SER A 4 2.13 3.21 -6.42
CA SER A 4 2.39 1.78 -6.28
C SER A 4 1.47 0.92 -7.17
N ALA A 5 0.19 1.27 -7.31
CA ALA A 5 -0.74 0.55 -8.17
C ALA A 5 -0.37 0.71 -9.64
N VAL A 6 0.09 1.90 -10.04
CA VAL A 6 0.53 2.19 -11.41
C VAL A 6 1.77 1.37 -11.77
N VAL A 7 2.75 1.28 -10.86
CA VAL A 7 3.96 0.48 -11.06
C VAL A 7 3.63 -1.01 -11.16
N PHE A 8 2.74 -1.52 -10.31
CA PHE A 8 2.34 -2.93 -10.34
C PHE A 8 1.65 -3.30 -11.66
N VAL A 9 0.68 -2.49 -12.11
CA VAL A 9 0.00 -2.69 -13.41
C VAL A 9 0.99 -2.64 -14.57
N LEU A 10 1.94 -1.69 -14.54
CA LEU A 10 2.98 -1.60 -15.56
C LEU A 10 3.85 -2.88 -15.58
N CYS A 11 4.29 -3.36 -14.43
CA CYS A 11 5.07 -4.61 -14.34
C CYS A 11 4.30 -5.82 -14.88
N VAL A 12 3.02 -5.97 -14.51
CA VAL A 12 2.18 -7.08 -14.99
C VAL A 12 2.00 -7.01 -16.52
N THR A 13 1.69 -5.83 -17.06
CA THR A 13 1.53 -5.66 -18.52
C THR A 13 2.82 -5.96 -19.30
N LEU A 14 3.98 -5.55 -18.77
CA LEU A 14 5.27 -5.85 -19.38
C LEU A 14 5.59 -7.34 -19.36
N VAL A 15 5.35 -8.03 -18.24
CA VAL A 15 5.55 -9.48 -18.12
C VAL A 15 4.63 -10.23 -19.09
N CYS A 16 3.34 -9.88 -19.16
CA CYS A 16 2.39 -10.49 -20.11
C CYS A 16 2.81 -10.29 -21.57
N ALA A 17 3.33 -9.11 -21.93
CA ALA A 17 3.81 -8.84 -23.28
C ALA A 17 5.05 -9.67 -23.64
N VAL A 18 6.00 -9.83 -22.70
CA VAL A 18 7.20 -10.65 -22.90
C VAL A 18 6.86 -12.13 -23.02
N CYS A 19 5.98 -12.67 -22.18
CA CYS A 19 5.50 -14.05 -22.27
C CYS A 19 4.79 -14.33 -23.61
N SER A 20 4.04 -13.36 -24.13
CA SER A 20 3.37 -13.47 -25.43
C SER A 20 4.36 -13.45 -26.61
N ALA A 21 5.49 -12.74 -26.46
CA ALA A 21 6.52 -12.66 -27.49
C ALA A 21 7.35 -13.96 -27.59
N GLU A 22 7.62 -14.65 -26.48
CA GLU A 22 8.33 -15.94 -26.50
C GLU A 22 7.49 -17.07 -27.12
N SER A 23 6.16 -17.06 -26.92
CA SER A 23 5.27 -18.06 -27.51
C SER A 23 5.24 -18.01 -29.06
N SER A 24 5.69 -16.92 -29.69
CA SER A 24 5.68 -16.76 -31.14
C SER A 24 6.89 -17.42 -31.83
N ARG A 25 7.93 -17.81 -31.07
CA ARG A 25 9.20 -18.30 -31.64
C ARG A 25 9.32 -19.83 -31.71
N GLU A 26 8.25 -20.55 -31.38
CA GLU A 26 8.13 -22.02 -31.49
C GLU A 26 7.05 -22.38 -32.52
N ASN A 27 7.48 -22.60 -33.76
CA ASN A 27 6.90 -23.41 -34.83
C ASN A 27 5.51 -24.07 -34.65
N SER A 28 4.58 -23.68 -35.53
CA SER A 28 3.57 -24.50 -36.24
C SER A 28 2.50 -25.28 -35.46
N SER A 29 1.27 -25.14 -35.99
CA SER A 29 0.13 -26.08 -35.91
C SER A 29 -0.46 -26.37 -34.52
N GLU A 30 -1.62 -25.75 -34.29
CA GLU A 30 -2.76 -26.31 -33.52
C GLU A 30 -2.51 -26.65 -32.04
N ASP A 31 -2.40 -25.65 -31.14
CA ASP A 31 -2.96 -25.74 -29.77
C ASP A 31 -2.96 -24.36 -29.06
N PHE A 32 -3.78 -23.42 -29.53
CA PHE A 32 -3.84 -22.06 -28.96
C PHE A 32 -4.75 -21.92 -27.73
N GLY A 33 -5.42 -22.99 -27.32
CA GLY A 33 -6.18 -23.01 -26.08
C GLY A 33 -5.28 -23.38 -24.90
N VAL A 34 -4.71 -24.58 -24.93
CA VAL A 34 -4.23 -25.26 -23.72
C VAL A 34 -3.01 -24.57 -23.08
N LYS A 35 -2.11 -24.02 -23.90
CA LYS A 35 -0.87 -23.41 -23.40
C LYS A 35 -1.10 -22.07 -22.68
N SER A 36 -2.11 -21.31 -23.10
CA SER A 36 -2.50 -20.04 -22.45
C SER A 36 -3.01 -20.29 -21.03
N TYR A 37 -3.87 -21.30 -20.85
CA TYR A 37 -4.39 -21.65 -19.53
C TYR A 37 -3.27 -22.10 -18.58
N THR A 38 -2.30 -22.90 -19.06
CA THR A 38 -1.19 -23.34 -18.18
C THR A 38 -0.26 -22.21 -17.75
N CYS A 39 -0.12 -21.16 -18.56
CA CYS A 39 0.66 -19.98 -18.21
C CYS A 39 -0.10 -19.11 -17.20
N THR A 40 -1.41 -18.92 -17.41
CA THR A 40 -2.24 -18.17 -16.47
C THR A 40 -2.34 -18.85 -15.11
N GLU A 41 -2.49 -20.18 -15.07
CA GLU A 41 -2.52 -20.94 -13.81
C GLU A 41 -1.20 -20.80 -13.04
N LYS A 42 -0.06 -20.94 -13.73
CA LYS A 42 1.27 -20.76 -13.10
C LYS A 42 1.54 -19.32 -12.66
N LEU A 43 1.02 -18.34 -13.38
CA LEU A 43 1.13 -16.93 -13.02
C LEU A 43 0.24 -16.60 -11.82
N VAL A 44 -0.98 -17.16 -11.76
CA VAL A 44 -1.87 -17.02 -10.61
C VAL A 44 -1.21 -17.63 -9.37
N GLU A 45 -0.68 -18.84 -9.47
CA GLU A 45 0.04 -19.51 -8.38
C GLU A 45 1.27 -18.69 -7.92
N ALA A 46 2.05 -18.14 -8.85
CA ALA A 46 3.19 -17.30 -8.51
C ALA A 46 2.78 -15.96 -7.86
N VAL A 47 1.64 -15.38 -8.26
CA VAL A 47 1.11 -14.16 -7.65
C VAL A 47 0.56 -14.44 -6.25
N GLU A 48 -0.11 -15.57 -6.05
CA GLU A 48 -0.59 -16.02 -4.73
C GLU A 48 0.58 -16.26 -3.77
N ASP A 49 1.62 -16.98 -4.18
CA ASP A 49 2.83 -17.20 -3.38
C ASP A 49 3.58 -15.89 -3.04
N LEU A 50 3.58 -14.91 -3.96
CA LEU A 50 4.12 -13.58 -3.68
C LEU A 50 3.24 -12.77 -2.73
N LEU A 51 1.91 -12.86 -2.84
CA LEU A 51 0.96 -12.21 -1.95
C LEU A 51 1.09 -12.76 -0.52
N GLU A 52 1.20 -14.08 -0.36
CA GLU A 52 1.42 -14.72 0.95
C GLU A 52 2.76 -14.29 1.58
N LYS A 53 3.82 -14.17 0.79
CA LYS A 53 5.13 -13.67 1.25
C LYS A 53 5.10 -12.18 1.60
N LEU A 54 4.15 -11.44 1.04
CA LEU A 54 3.98 -10.00 1.25
C LEU A 54 2.97 -9.67 2.36
N ASP A 55 2.06 -10.59 2.72
CA ASP A 55 1.04 -10.39 3.76
C ASP A 55 1.65 -10.12 5.17
N GLY A 56 2.90 -10.55 5.39
CA GLY A 56 3.68 -10.21 6.59
C GLY A 56 4.54 -8.94 6.49
N ARG A 57 4.66 -8.33 5.30
CA ARG A 57 5.57 -7.20 5.01
C ARG A 57 4.89 -5.92 4.58
N LEU A 58 3.64 -5.97 4.12
CA LEU A 58 2.89 -4.73 3.92
C LEU A 58 2.49 -4.17 5.29
N PRO A 59 2.85 -2.92 5.62
CA PRO A 59 2.25 -2.24 6.76
C PRO A 59 0.74 -2.24 6.50
N GLN A 60 -0.04 -2.90 7.34
CA GLN A 60 -1.51 -2.85 7.29
C GLN A 60 -1.94 -1.39 7.11
N ALA A 61 -2.39 -1.04 5.90
CA ALA A 61 -2.73 0.33 5.52
C ALA A 61 -3.92 0.90 6.34
N ASP A 62 -4.53 0.08 7.20
CA ASP A 62 -5.68 0.41 8.02
C ASP A 62 -5.35 0.97 9.41
N LYS A 63 -4.08 0.96 9.82
CA LYS A 63 -3.69 1.73 11.00
C LYS A 63 -3.28 3.12 10.53
N ARG A 64 -4.27 3.91 10.11
CA ARG A 64 -4.19 5.38 10.14
C ARG A 64 -3.54 5.71 11.48
N SER A 65 -2.29 6.14 11.43
CA SER A 65 -1.37 6.25 12.58
C SER A 65 -2.14 6.61 13.84
N SER A 66 -2.34 5.65 14.75
CA SER A 66 -3.14 5.88 15.95
C SER A 66 -2.41 6.93 16.78
N ILE A 67 -2.91 8.16 16.74
CA ILE A 67 -2.38 9.27 17.54
C ILE A 67 -2.64 8.92 19.02
N PRO A 68 -1.62 8.98 19.91
CA PRO A 68 -1.81 8.68 21.32
C PRO A 68 -2.75 9.70 21.97
N ARG A 69 -3.29 9.40 23.16
CA ARG A 69 -4.11 10.36 23.92
C ARG A 69 -3.27 11.12 24.94
N CYS A 70 -3.57 12.41 25.14
CA CYS A 70 -2.98 13.24 26.18
C CYS A 70 -3.95 13.43 27.37
N ASN A 71 -3.39 13.69 28.55
CA ASN A 71 -4.16 14.18 29.69
C ASN A 71 -4.33 15.71 29.62
N VAL A 72 -5.21 16.25 30.46
CA VAL A 72 -5.38 17.70 30.62
C VAL A 72 -4.05 18.31 31.10
N GLY A 73 -3.59 19.37 30.45
CA GLY A 73 -2.33 20.06 30.72
C GLY A 73 -1.13 19.56 29.92
N ASP A 74 -1.20 18.38 29.31
CA ASP A 74 -0.12 17.83 28.47
C ASP A 74 0.02 18.60 27.15
N PRO A 75 1.24 18.67 26.57
CA PRO A 75 1.45 19.25 25.25
C PRO A 75 0.80 18.40 24.16
N CYS A 76 -0.15 18.98 23.42
CA CYS A 76 -0.90 18.32 22.36
C CYS A 76 -0.41 18.62 20.95
N ALA A 77 0.39 19.67 20.80
CA ALA A 77 0.97 20.06 19.53
C ALA A 77 2.35 20.71 19.71
N VAL A 78 3.07 20.84 18.60
CA VAL A 78 4.34 21.56 18.52
C VAL A 78 4.28 22.55 17.37
N ARG A 79 4.94 23.70 17.55
CA ARG A 79 5.02 24.72 16.50
C ARG A 79 6.40 24.70 15.87
N LEU A 80 6.44 24.58 14.56
CA LEU A 80 7.64 24.69 13.76
C LEU A 80 7.42 25.77 12.70
N GLY A 81 7.85 26.99 13.01
CA GLY A 81 7.59 28.18 12.19
C GLY A 81 6.10 28.50 12.06
N SER A 82 5.59 28.50 10.82
CA SER A 82 4.17 28.73 10.52
C SER A 82 3.31 27.45 10.61
N ARG A 83 3.93 26.28 10.77
CA ARG A 83 3.22 24.99 10.81
C ARG A 83 3.04 24.52 12.26
N ILE A 84 1.93 23.84 12.50
CA ILE A 84 1.61 23.20 13.79
C ILE A 84 1.47 21.70 13.54
N GLY A 85 2.24 20.90 14.27
CA GLY A 85 2.19 19.44 14.24
C GLY A 85 1.50 18.87 15.48
N THR A 86 0.54 17.97 15.30
CA THR A 86 -0.19 17.30 16.40
C THR A 86 0.66 16.17 16.99
N LEU A 87 0.69 16.07 18.32
CA LEU A 87 1.37 15.00 19.05
C LEU A 87 0.41 13.92 19.56
N CYS A 88 -0.75 14.35 20.07
CA CYS A 88 -1.73 13.49 20.71
C CYS A 88 -3.13 14.09 20.60
N ASP A 89 -4.17 13.27 20.78
CA ASP A 89 -5.55 13.70 20.90
C ASP A 89 -5.91 13.95 22.37
N CYS A 90 -6.49 15.13 22.65
CA CYS A 90 -6.95 15.45 23.99
C CYS A 90 -8.14 14.57 24.39
N THR A 91 -8.22 14.22 25.68
CA THR A 91 -9.38 13.48 26.23
C THR A 91 -10.69 14.24 26.09
N ARG A 92 -11.82 13.53 26.01
CA ARG A 92 -13.16 14.11 25.93
C ARG A 92 -13.36 15.14 27.05
N GLY A 93 -13.74 16.36 26.69
CA GLY A 93 -13.92 17.48 27.62
C GLY A 93 -12.77 18.48 27.65
N SER A 94 -11.66 18.20 26.96
CA SER A 94 -10.55 19.13 26.72
C SER A 94 -10.25 19.23 25.24
N ASN A 95 -9.75 20.38 24.79
CA ASN A 95 -9.32 20.60 23.42
C ASN A 95 -7.86 21.08 23.38
N CYS A 96 -7.18 20.82 22.27
CA CYS A 96 -5.84 21.33 22.06
C CYS A 96 -5.90 22.85 21.79
N ASN A 97 -5.38 23.67 22.70
CA ASN A 97 -5.31 25.11 22.48
C ASN A 97 -4.17 25.44 21.50
N SER A 98 -4.47 26.14 20.41
CA SER A 98 -3.50 26.44 19.34
C SER A 98 -2.43 27.47 19.71
N PHE A 99 -2.64 28.26 20.78
CA PHE A 99 -1.67 29.22 21.29
C PHE A 99 -0.75 28.60 22.35
N LEU A 100 -1.32 27.86 23.30
CA LEU A 100 -0.60 27.22 24.41
C LEU A 100 -0.02 25.85 24.04
N LEU A 101 -0.54 25.24 22.98
CA LEU A 101 -0.19 23.90 22.49
C LEU A 101 -0.40 22.81 23.55
N LYS A 102 -1.39 23.00 24.44
CA LYS A 102 -1.74 22.09 25.54
C LYS A 102 -3.24 21.75 25.54
N CYS A 103 -3.59 20.61 26.11
CA CYS A 103 -4.98 20.23 26.35
C CYS A 103 -5.59 21.02 27.51
N ILE A 104 -6.64 21.80 27.24
CA ILE A 104 -7.42 22.56 28.24
C ILE A 104 -8.92 22.45 28.00
#